data_AF-A0A388PXI3-F1
#
_entry.id   AF-A0A388PXI3-F1
#
_cell.length_a   1.000
_cell.length_b   1.000
_cell.length_c   1.000
_cell.angle_alpha   90.00
_cell.angle_beta   90.00
_cell.angle_gamma   90.00
#
_symmetry.space_group_name_H-M   'P 1'
#
loop_
_entity.id
_entity.type
_entity.pdbx_description
1 polymer ?
#
loop_
_entity_poly.entity_id
_entity_poly.type
_entity_poly.pdbx_seq_one_letter_code
_entity_poly.pdbx_strand_id
1 'polypeptide(L)'
;MSPSWRHKGGFSLIELLVVVAIIGVIAALGTVGYGDYITKTKVVVNTTNLANMGAALETKIATAVAGLDGRTYANCSAFVDAIIGDENPNAKNVYNASAIYTASNQSTWTYLNAHKQSPVSGRVSFRPGQFLLMCALPCETNIQNSELIICNCEIDETAPGGGSCKTDGASPSASCPNPITFGPALPSC
;
A
#
# COMPACT_ATOMS: atom_id res chain seq x y z
N MET A 1 64.15 7.83 -38.40
CA MET A 1 63.04 7.56 -37.46
C MET A 1 62.93 8.74 -36.51
N SER A 2 61.94 9.61 -36.75
CA SER A 2 61.64 10.75 -35.87
C SER A 2 60.89 10.28 -34.63
N PRO A 3 61.17 10.81 -33.42
CA PRO A 3 60.42 10.45 -32.23
C PRO A 3 59.04 11.13 -32.27
N SER A 4 57.97 10.35 -32.13
CA SER A 4 56.62 10.86 -31.92
C SER A 4 56.43 11.23 -30.45
N TRP A 5 56.28 12.52 -30.16
CA TRP A 5 55.90 13.00 -28.83
C TRP A 5 54.43 12.66 -28.56
N ARG A 6 54.20 11.54 -27.87
CA ARG A 6 52.89 11.25 -27.26
C ARG A 6 52.70 12.16 -26.05
N HIS A 7 52.02 13.28 -26.23
CA HIS A 7 51.46 14.05 -25.11
C HIS A 7 50.37 13.20 -24.45
N LYS A 8 50.73 12.36 -23.48
CA LYS A 8 49.75 11.82 -22.53
C LYS A 8 49.42 12.94 -21.56
N GLY A 9 48.49 13.81 -21.96
CA GLY A 9 47.94 14.85 -21.08
C GLY A 9 47.20 14.19 -19.92
N GLY A 10 47.72 14.35 -18.71
CA GLY A 10 46.98 14.07 -17.49
C GLY A 10 45.97 15.19 -17.23
N PHE A 11 44.81 14.85 -16.68
CA PHE A 11 43.81 15.82 -16.22
C PHE A 11 44.41 16.76 -15.18
N SER A 12 44.12 18.06 -15.26
CA SER A 12 44.55 19.00 -14.23
C SER A 12 43.75 18.79 -12.94
N LEU A 13 44.40 18.90 -11.79
CA LEU A 13 43.75 18.75 -10.48
C LEU A 13 42.63 19.79 -10.29
N ILE A 14 42.81 21.00 -10.83
CA ILE A 14 41.79 22.05 -10.77
C ILE A 14 40.61 21.80 -11.72
N GLU A 15 40.85 21.17 -12.88
CA GLU A 15 39.77 20.77 -13.80
C GLU A 15 38.87 19.73 -13.15
N LEU A 16 39.46 18.79 -12.40
CA LEU A 16 38.67 17.79 -11.70
C LEU A 16 37.91 18.42 -10.51
N LEU A 17 38.54 19.34 -9.76
CA LEU A 17 37.91 20.02 -8.63
C LEU A 17 36.67 20.83 -9.02
N VAL A 18 36.72 21.59 -10.13
CA VAL A 18 35.57 22.39 -10.56
C VAL A 18 34.40 21.50 -11.02
N VAL A 19 34.68 20.39 -11.69
CA VAL A 19 33.64 19.46 -12.14
C VAL A 19 32.93 18.82 -10.95
N VAL A 20 33.67 18.36 -9.94
CA VAL A 20 33.08 17.80 -8.72
C VAL A 20 32.29 18.86 -7.95
N ALA A 21 32.76 20.11 -7.91
CA ALA A 21 32.04 21.21 -7.28
C ALA A 21 30.69 21.48 -7.97
N ILE A 22 30.65 21.51 -9.31
CA ILE A 22 29.40 21.72 -10.07
C ILE A 22 28.45 20.53 -9.89
N ILE A 23 28.95 19.29 -9.98
CA ILE A 23 28.15 18.08 -9.77
C ILE A 23 27.56 18.06 -8.35
N GLY A 24 28.32 18.50 -7.34
CA GLY A 24 27.86 18.57 -5.95
C GLY A 24 26.65 19.49 -5.76
N VAL A 25 26.65 20.67 -6.39
CA VAL A 25 25.52 21.62 -6.31
C VAL A 25 24.28 21.06 -7.02
N ILE A 26 24.45 20.50 -8.23
CA ILE A 26 23.33 19.92 -8.98
C ILE A 26 22.74 18.72 -8.24
N ALA A 27 23.58 17.88 -7.63
CA ALA A 27 23.13 16.76 -6.82
C ALA A 27 22.28 17.24 -5.64
N ALA A 28 22.68 18.30 -4.94
CA ALA A 28 21.93 18.83 -3.80
C ALA A 28 20.54 19.38 -4.18
N LEU A 29 20.42 20.06 -5.33
CA LEU A 29 19.12 20.53 -5.82
C LEU A 29 18.25 19.39 -6.35
N GLY A 30 18.87 18.45 -7.05
CA GLY A 30 18.19 17.29 -7.61
C GLY A 30 17.60 16.37 -6.55
N THR A 31 18.27 16.17 -5.41
CA THR A 31 17.79 15.26 -4.36
C THR A 31 16.50 15.73 -3.71
N VAL A 32 16.37 17.03 -3.41
CA VAL A 32 15.16 17.58 -2.79
C VAL A 32 13.98 17.52 -3.75
N GLY A 33 14.14 18.02 -4.99
CA GLY A 33 13.06 18.01 -5.98
C GLY A 33 12.62 16.60 -6.40
N TYR A 34 13.57 15.66 -6.48
CA TYR A 34 13.27 14.26 -6.80
C TYR A 34 12.53 13.55 -5.65
N GLY A 35 12.86 13.87 -4.39
CA GLY A 35 12.17 13.31 -3.22
C GLY A 35 10.66 13.59 -3.26
N ASP A 36 10.27 14.84 -3.47
CA ASP A 36 8.87 15.26 -3.55
C ASP A 36 8.12 14.58 -4.71
N TYR A 37 8.78 14.47 -5.88
CA TYR A 37 8.21 13.78 -7.03
C TYR A 37 7.91 12.31 -6.72
N ILE A 38 8.83 11.62 -6.05
CA ILE A 38 8.64 10.22 -5.66
C ILE A 38 7.49 10.09 -4.65
N THR A 39 7.38 10.98 -3.67
CA THR A 39 6.26 10.99 -2.71
C THR A 39 4.92 11.18 -3.41
N LYS A 40 4.80 12.14 -4.34
CA LYS A 40 3.57 12.33 -5.13
C LYS A 40 3.25 11.12 -6.01
N THR A 41 4.26 10.52 -6.61
CA THR A 41 4.09 9.31 -7.43
C THR A 41 3.57 8.15 -6.58
N LYS A 42 4.05 8.00 -5.34
CA LYS A 42 3.56 6.99 -4.40
C LYS A 42 2.07 7.17 -4.09
N VAL A 43 1.63 8.40 -3.83
CA VAL A 43 0.21 8.71 -3.61
C VAL A 43 -0.63 8.28 -4.80
N VAL A 44 -0.22 8.66 -6.02
CA VAL A 44 -0.94 8.28 -7.25
C VAL A 44 -1.02 6.75 -7.39
N VAL A 45 0.09 6.02 -7.21
CA VAL A 45 0.07 4.55 -7.27
C VAL A 45 -0.86 3.95 -6.22
N ASN A 46 -0.89 4.53 -5.02
CA ASN A 46 -1.79 4.10 -3.96
C ASN A 46 -3.27 4.28 -4.34
N THR A 47 -3.62 5.43 -4.92
CA THR A 47 -4.99 5.68 -5.43
C THR A 47 -5.38 4.72 -6.55
N THR A 48 -4.44 4.36 -7.42
CA THR A 48 -4.66 3.35 -8.46
C THR A 48 -4.91 1.96 -7.88
N ASN A 49 -4.15 1.56 -6.85
CA ASN A 49 -4.39 0.29 -6.15
C ASN A 49 -5.80 0.25 -5.53
N LEU A 50 -6.26 1.34 -4.91
CA LEU A 50 -7.63 1.44 -4.40
C LEU A 50 -8.67 1.25 -5.51
N ALA A 51 -8.51 1.96 -6.63
CA ALA A 51 -9.43 1.87 -7.76
C ALA A 51 -9.47 0.47 -8.37
N ASN A 52 -8.30 -0.17 -8.51
CA ASN A 52 -8.20 -1.55 -9.00
C ASN A 52 -8.93 -2.53 -8.09
N MET A 53 -8.77 -2.39 -6.77
CA MET A 53 -9.49 -3.23 -5.81
C MET A 53 -11.01 -2.99 -5.87
N GLY A 54 -11.46 -1.74 -5.98
CA GLY A 54 -12.88 -1.42 -6.17
C GLY A 54 -13.48 -2.11 -7.41
N ALA A 55 -12.80 -1.99 -8.55
CA ALA A 55 -13.24 -2.63 -9.80
C ALA A 55 -13.21 -4.17 -9.71
N ALA A 56 -12.19 -4.74 -9.06
CA ALA A 56 -12.09 -6.17 -8.82
C ALA A 56 -13.25 -6.68 -7.95
N LEU A 57 -13.62 -5.91 -6.92
CA LEU A 57 -14.74 -6.23 -6.05
C LEU A 57 -16.07 -6.23 -6.77
N GLU A 58 -16.38 -5.17 -7.53
CA GLU A 58 -17.62 -5.09 -8.32
C GLU A 58 -17.73 -6.28 -9.28
N THR A 59 -16.64 -6.58 -9.99
CA THR A 59 -16.58 -7.70 -10.93
C THR A 59 -16.81 -9.03 -10.23
N LYS A 60 -16.14 -9.24 -9.09
CA LYS A 60 -16.19 -10.51 -8.36
C LYS A 60 -17.53 -10.74 -7.66
N ILE A 61 -18.15 -9.67 -7.17
CA ILE A 61 -19.50 -9.73 -6.62
C ILE A 61 -20.48 -10.10 -7.75
N ALA A 62 -20.38 -9.45 -8.91
CA ALA A 62 -21.26 -9.74 -10.05
C ALA A 62 -21.13 -11.20 -10.53
N THR A 63 -19.91 -11.74 -10.63
CA THR A 63 -19.70 -13.15 -11.03
C THR A 63 -20.17 -14.13 -9.96
N ALA A 64 -19.98 -13.82 -8.67
CA ALA A 64 -20.45 -14.65 -7.57
C ALA A 64 -21.99 -14.72 -7.52
N VAL A 65 -22.69 -13.59 -7.70
CA VAL A 65 -24.16 -13.53 -7.71
C VAL A 65 -24.74 -14.24 -8.94
N ALA A 66 -24.09 -14.11 -10.09
CA ALA A 66 -24.50 -14.75 -11.32
C ALA A 66 -24.16 -16.26 -11.37
N GLY A 67 -23.50 -16.81 -10.35
CA GLY A 67 -23.07 -18.22 -10.32
C GLY A 67 -22.00 -18.56 -11.37
N LEU A 68 -21.30 -17.53 -11.87
CA LEU A 68 -20.22 -17.65 -12.86
C LEU A 68 -18.86 -17.83 -12.19
N ASP A 69 -18.77 -17.59 -10.88
CA ASP A 69 -17.57 -17.87 -10.10
C ASP A 69 -17.47 -19.37 -9.82
N GLY A 70 -16.30 -19.96 -10.07
CA GLY A 70 -16.02 -21.37 -9.81
C GLY A 70 -15.81 -21.70 -8.32
N ARG A 71 -15.92 -20.70 -7.43
CA ARG A 71 -15.73 -20.81 -5.99
C ARG A 71 -17.03 -20.62 -5.24
N THR A 72 -17.25 -21.45 -4.22
CA THR A 72 -18.31 -21.26 -3.23
C THR A 72 -17.73 -20.63 -1.99
N TYR A 73 -18.32 -19.52 -1.55
CA TYR A 73 -17.91 -18.81 -0.35
C TYR A 73 -18.77 -19.24 0.82
N ALA A 74 -18.14 -19.66 1.92
CA ALA A 74 -18.86 -20.06 3.13
C ALA A 74 -19.51 -18.86 3.82
N ASN A 75 -18.88 -17.68 3.74
CA ASN A 75 -19.35 -16.43 4.30
C ASN A 75 -18.62 -15.23 3.66
N CYS A 76 -19.04 -14.01 4.01
CA CYS A 76 -18.44 -12.78 3.51
C CYS A 76 -16.93 -12.66 3.83
N SER A 77 -16.48 -13.12 5.01
CA SER A 77 -15.04 -13.13 5.32
C SER A 77 -14.24 -14.02 4.37
N ALA A 78 -14.75 -15.19 4.00
CA ALA A 78 -14.10 -16.09 3.05
C ALA A 78 -14.08 -15.52 1.62
N PHE A 79 -15.11 -14.75 1.25
CA PHE A 79 -15.12 -13.99 0.00
C PHE A 79 -14.01 -12.94 -0.03
N VAL A 80 -13.85 -12.18 1.07
CA VAL A 80 -12.76 -11.21 1.24
C VAL A 80 -11.39 -11.88 1.16
N ASP A 81 -11.19 -13.02 1.82
CA ASP A 81 -9.93 -13.78 1.73
C ASP A 81 -9.62 -14.19 0.28
N ALA A 82 -10.64 -14.63 -0.46
CA ALA A 82 -10.46 -15.06 -1.83
C ALA A 82 -10.05 -13.90 -2.75
N ILE A 83 -10.68 -12.72 -2.64
CA ILE A 83 -10.30 -11.59 -3.51
C ILE A 83 -8.92 -11.05 -3.16
N ILE A 84 -8.59 -10.99 -1.87
CA ILE A 84 -7.27 -10.61 -1.41
C ILE A 84 -6.20 -11.56 -1.95
N GLY A 85 -6.49 -12.86 -2.01
CA GLY A 85 -5.59 -13.86 -2.58
C GLY A 85 -5.40 -13.71 -4.10
N ASP A 86 -6.41 -13.23 -4.82
CA ASP A 86 -6.33 -13.01 -6.28
C ASP A 86 -5.60 -11.70 -6.62
N GLU A 87 -5.83 -10.65 -5.83
CA GLU A 87 -5.36 -9.29 -6.14
C GLU A 87 -3.95 -8.98 -5.60
N ASN A 88 -3.56 -9.53 -4.44
CA ASN A 88 -2.23 -9.27 -3.88
C ASN A 88 -1.03 -9.73 -4.73
N PRO A 89 -1.07 -10.84 -5.48
CA PRO A 89 -0.01 -11.20 -6.41
C PRO A 89 0.31 -10.08 -7.40
N ASN A 90 -0.73 -9.37 -7.85
CA ASN A 90 -0.67 -8.32 -8.86
C ASN A 90 -0.45 -6.93 -8.26
N ALA A 91 -0.89 -6.70 -7.03
CA ALA A 91 -0.64 -5.45 -6.34
C ALA A 91 0.78 -5.33 -5.79
N LYS A 92 1.26 -4.08 -5.73
CA LYS A 92 2.56 -3.73 -5.16
C LYS A 92 2.37 -2.54 -4.22
N ASN A 93 2.80 -2.70 -2.98
CA ASN A 93 2.84 -1.59 -2.03
C ASN A 93 4.05 -0.70 -2.34
N VAL A 94 3.78 0.51 -2.82
CA VAL A 94 4.79 1.48 -3.25
C VAL A 94 5.61 2.07 -2.10
N TYR A 95 5.11 2.00 -0.86
CA TYR A 95 5.81 2.46 0.34
C TYR A 95 6.64 1.36 1.00
N ASN A 96 6.45 0.11 0.59
CA ASN A 96 7.23 -1.03 1.05
C ASN A 96 7.69 -1.87 -0.15
N ALA A 97 8.77 -1.46 -0.80
CA ALA A 97 9.33 -2.16 -1.96
C ALA A 97 9.79 -3.60 -1.66
N SER A 98 9.94 -3.96 -0.38
CA SER A 98 10.25 -5.33 0.07
C SER A 98 9.01 -6.21 0.24
N ALA A 99 7.81 -5.65 0.05
CA ALA A 99 6.56 -6.38 0.11
C ALA A 99 6.43 -7.37 -1.06
N ILE A 100 6.87 -8.60 -0.85
CA ILE A 100 6.57 -9.74 -1.71
C ILE A 100 5.26 -10.36 -1.20
N TYR A 101 4.33 -10.64 -2.12
CA TYR A 101 3.20 -11.50 -1.79
C TYR A 101 3.72 -12.91 -1.51
N THR A 102 3.63 -13.33 -0.25
CA THR A 102 3.76 -14.74 0.13
C THR A 102 2.51 -15.12 0.90
N ALA A 103 1.85 -16.22 0.49
CA ALA A 103 0.62 -16.71 1.12
C ALA A 103 0.74 -16.87 2.66
N SER A 104 1.97 -17.05 3.16
CA SER A 104 2.31 -17.25 4.57
C SER A 104 2.62 -15.99 5.40
N ASN A 105 2.87 -14.82 4.79
CA ASN A 105 3.23 -13.59 5.53
C ASN A 105 2.30 -12.43 5.16
N GLN A 106 1.08 -12.45 5.70
CA GLN A 106 0.05 -11.45 5.43
C GLN A 106 0.46 -10.02 5.83
N SER A 107 1.45 -9.87 6.72
CA SER A 107 1.98 -8.57 7.18
C SER A 107 2.66 -7.73 6.09
N THR A 108 3.02 -8.32 4.95
CA THR A 108 3.61 -7.61 3.79
C THR A 108 2.60 -7.30 2.70
N TRP A 109 1.36 -7.79 2.79
CA TRP A 109 0.41 -7.67 1.70
C TRP A 109 -0.05 -6.23 1.51
N THR A 110 -0.48 -5.91 0.29
CA THR A 110 -1.08 -4.60 -0.03
C THR A 110 -2.51 -4.56 0.50
N TYR A 111 -3.27 -5.64 0.32
CA TYR A 111 -4.62 -5.80 0.83
C TYR A 111 -4.65 -6.84 1.96
N LEU A 112 -5.36 -6.55 3.03
CA LEU A 112 -5.48 -7.42 4.21
C LEU A 112 -6.94 -7.61 4.60
N ASN A 113 -7.28 -8.82 5.05
CA ASN A 113 -8.59 -9.09 5.61
C ASN A 113 -8.57 -8.62 7.06
N ALA A 114 -9.41 -7.63 7.38
CA ALA A 114 -9.49 -7.07 8.71
C ALA A 114 -9.93 -8.10 9.76
N HIS A 115 -10.81 -9.04 9.39
CA HIS A 115 -11.32 -10.09 10.29
C HIS A 115 -10.28 -11.13 10.69
N LYS A 116 -9.14 -11.17 9.96
CA LYS A 116 -8.01 -12.06 10.25
C LYS A 116 -6.84 -11.32 10.93
N GLN A 117 -6.96 -10.00 11.13
CA GLN A 117 -5.94 -9.24 11.85
C GLN A 117 -6.11 -9.44 13.36
N SER A 118 -5.00 -9.63 14.05
CA SER A 118 -4.98 -9.66 15.52
C SER A 118 -4.85 -8.23 16.07
N PRO A 119 -5.87 -7.68 16.73
CA PRO A 119 -5.78 -6.35 17.29
C PRO A 119 -4.83 -6.35 18.49
N VAL A 120 -3.89 -5.41 18.55
CA VAL A 120 -3.08 -5.16 19.74
C VAL A 120 -3.73 -4.02 20.50
N SER A 121 -4.27 -4.31 21.69
CA SER A 121 -5.01 -3.33 22.50
C SER A 121 -6.21 -2.70 21.77
N GLY A 122 -6.97 -3.50 21.01
CA GLY A 122 -8.15 -3.04 20.25
C GLY A 122 -7.81 -2.26 18.97
N ARG A 123 -6.54 -2.26 18.56
CA ARG A 123 -6.05 -1.52 17.38
C ARG A 123 -5.45 -2.48 16.37
N VAL A 124 -5.72 -2.24 15.09
CA VAL A 124 -5.00 -2.89 14.00
C VAL A 124 -3.96 -1.91 13.47
N SER A 125 -2.73 -2.38 13.29
CA SER A 125 -1.62 -1.54 12.82
C SER A 125 -1.48 -1.64 11.30
N PHE A 126 -1.40 -0.51 10.62
CA PHE A 126 -1.19 -0.42 9.17
C PHE A 126 0.22 0.07 8.85
N ARG A 127 0.77 -0.43 7.76
CA ARG A 127 1.88 0.21 7.07
C ARG A 127 1.32 1.14 5.99
N PRO A 128 2.03 2.22 5.64
CA PRO A 128 1.64 3.07 4.52
C PRO A 128 1.39 2.25 3.25
N GLY A 129 0.32 2.60 2.52
CA GLY A 129 -0.11 1.91 1.29
C GLY A 129 -0.73 0.53 1.48
N GLN A 130 -1.10 0.16 2.72
CA GLN A 130 -1.94 -1.01 2.97
C GLN A 130 -3.42 -0.63 3.02
N PHE A 131 -4.24 -1.60 2.63
CA PHE A 131 -5.69 -1.50 2.57
C PHE A 131 -6.31 -2.65 3.34
N LEU A 132 -7.33 -2.34 4.13
CA LEU A 132 -8.15 -3.32 4.82
C LEU A 132 -9.47 -3.50 4.11
N LEU A 133 -9.81 -4.75 3.89
CA LEU A 133 -11.13 -5.13 3.44
C LEU A 133 -11.84 -5.81 4.60
N MET A 134 -13.09 -5.43 4.82
CA MET A 134 -13.92 -6.01 5.85
C MET A 134 -15.38 -6.02 5.43
N CYS A 135 -16.10 -7.00 5.95
CA CYS A 135 -17.54 -7.09 5.82
C CYS A 135 -18.19 -6.48 7.06
N ALA A 136 -19.29 -5.74 6.88
CA ALA A 136 -20.13 -5.31 7.99
C ALA A 136 -20.67 -6.53 8.77
N LEU A 137 -21.02 -7.60 8.06
CA LEU A 137 -21.47 -8.88 8.61
C LEU A 137 -20.59 -10.01 8.08
N PRO A 138 -19.49 -10.37 8.78
CA PRO A 138 -18.50 -11.30 8.24
C PRO A 138 -19.02 -12.72 8.05
N CYS A 139 -20.04 -13.13 8.83
CA CYS A 139 -20.55 -14.51 8.86
C CYS A 139 -21.80 -14.69 8.02
N GLU A 140 -22.21 -13.64 7.33
CA GLU A 140 -23.29 -13.69 6.36
C GLU A 140 -22.90 -14.63 5.21
N THR A 141 -23.76 -15.61 4.94
CA THR A 141 -23.57 -16.59 3.87
C THR A 141 -23.96 -16.02 2.51
N ASN A 142 -24.91 -15.08 2.47
CA ASN A 142 -25.26 -14.35 1.28
C ASN A 142 -24.51 -13.02 1.23
N ILE A 143 -23.44 -12.97 0.43
CA ILE A 143 -22.57 -11.79 0.32
C ILE A 143 -23.33 -10.50 -0.04
N GLN A 144 -24.50 -10.59 -0.70
CA GLN A 144 -25.34 -9.41 -1.01
C GLN A 144 -25.99 -8.76 0.21
N ASN A 145 -26.12 -9.49 1.32
CA ASN A 145 -26.71 -8.99 2.56
C ASN A 145 -25.67 -8.29 3.45
N SER A 146 -24.38 -8.39 3.14
CA SER A 146 -23.32 -7.70 3.86
C SER A 146 -22.74 -6.57 3.02
N GLU A 147 -22.65 -5.39 3.61
CA GLU A 147 -21.85 -4.30 3.05
C GLU A 147 -20.36 -4.65 3.13
N LEU A 148 -19.61 -4.31 2.08
CA LEU A 148 -18.17 -4.43 2.04
C LEU A 148 -17.52 -3.06 2.17
N ILE A 149 -16.53 -2.99 3.05
CA ILE A 149 -15.89 -1.75 3.49
C ILE A 149 -14.40 -1.87 3.19
N ILE A 150 -13.85 -0.88 2.47
CA ILE A 150 -12.41 -0.79 2.14
C ILE A 150 -11.82 0.41 2.87
N CYS A 151 -10.93 0.16 3.81
CA CYS A 151 -10.25 1.21 4.56
C CYS A 151 -8.81 1.29 4.11
N ASN A 152 -8.41 2.49 3.70
CA ASN A 152 -7.02 2.83 3.51
C ASN A 152 -6.61 3.84 4.57
N CYS A 153 -5.32 4.06 4.69
CA CYS A 153 -4.84 5.24 5.37
C CYS A 153 -3.86 5.94 4.45
N GLU A 154 -4.07 7.23 4.24
CA GLU A 154 -3.13 8.09 3.55
C GLU A 154 -2.10 8.62 4.54
N ILE A 155 -0.87 8.81 4.07
CA ILE A 155 0.19 9.41 4.88
C ILE A 155 -0.15 10.89 5.03
N ASP A 156 -0.55 11.32 6.22
CA ASP A 156 -0.60 12.75 6.53
C ASP A 156 0.82 13.23 6.83
N GLU A 157 1.42 13.93 5.88
CA GLU A 157 2.76 14.56 6.00
C GLU A 157 2.80 15.62 7.11
N THR A 158 1.65 16.08 7.62
CA THR A 158 1.55 17.09 8.70
C THR A 158 1.45 16.48 10.11
N ALA A 159 1.29 15.16 10.24
CA ALA A 159 1.20 14.49 11.53
C ALA A 159 2.59 14.33 12.20
N PRO A 160 2.76 14.74 13.48
CA PRO A 160 4.04 14.59 14.17
C PRO A 160 4.38 13.11 14.35
N GLY A 161 5.48 12.66 13.72
CA GLY A 161 6.02 11.30 13.92
C GLY A 161 6.21 10.45 12.68
N GLY A 162 6.07 10.99 11.47
CA GLY A 162 6.46 10.29 10.24
C GLY A 162 5.57 9.08 9.93
N GLY A 163 4.47 9.32 9.22
CA GLY A 163 3.75 8.31 8.44
C GLY A 163 3.32 7.04 9.17
N SER A 164 2.86 7.16 10.42
CA SER A 164 2.12 6.07 11.08
C SER A 164 0.65 6.44 11.14
N CYS A 165 -0.17 5.66 10.46
CA CYS A 165 -1.62 5.80 10.49
C CYS A 165 -2.09 5.34 11.87
N LYS A 166 -2.29 6.29 12.79
CA LYS A 166 -2.73 6.04 14.17
C LYS A 166 -4.18 6.41 14.31
N THR A 167 -4.91 5.56 15.05
CA THR A 167 -6.34 5.68 15.22
C THR A 167 -6.70 6.19 16.63
N ASP A 168 -7.01 7.47 16.79
CA ASP A 168 -7.32 8.19 18.04
C ASP A 168 -8.75 8.80 18.14
N GLY A 169 -9.71 8.01 18.66
CA GLY A 169 -11.09 8.34 19.07
C GLY A 169 -11.98 9.39 18.35
N ALA A 170 -13.12 8.96 17.78
CA ALA A 170 -14.49 9.28 18.28
C ALA A 170 -15.63 8.91 17.28
N SER A 171 -16.62 8.14 17.77
CA SER A 171 -18.05 8.10 17.36
C SER A 171 -18.47 7.34 16.07
N PRO A 172 -19.78 7.02 15.88
CA PRO A 172 -20.25 5.72 15.40
C PRO A 172 -20.80 5.75 13.96
N SER A 173 -21.13 4.55 13.46
CA SER A 173 -21.86 4.19 12.23
C SER A 173 -21.03 4.00 10.94
N ALA A 174 -20.98 2.73 10.52
CA ALA A 174 -20.86 2.15 9.16
C ALA A 174 -19.80 2.64 8.14
N SER A 175 -19.02 3.69 8.37
CA SER A 175 -18.00 4.17 7.43
C SER A 175 -16.60 3.91 7.98
N CYS A 176 -15.65 3.56 7.09
CA CYS A 176 -14.24 3.30 7.43
C CYS A 176 -13.75 4.25 8.52
N PRO A 177 -13.55 3.76 9.76
CA PRO A 177 -13.44 4.70 10.85
C PRO A 177 -12.08 5.37 10.71
N ASN A 178 -12.05 6.68 10.53
CA ASN A 178 -10.91 7.46 10.94
C ASN A 178 -11.33 8.09 12.27
N PRO A 179 -10.85 7.60 13.41
CA PRO A 179 -9.84 6.57 13.56
C PRO A 179 -10.42 5.18 13.86
N ILE A 180 -9.88 4.15 13.22
CA ILE A 180 -10.28 2.73 13.30
C ILE A 180 -10.27 2.23 14.75
N THR A 181 -11.37 2.46 15.45
CA THR A 181 -11.72 1.82 16.71
C THR A 181 -12.58 0.62 16.36
N PHE A 182 -11.94 -0.54 16.25
CA PHE A 182 -12.68 -1.78 16.40
C PHE A 182 -13.07 -1.91 17.88
N GLY A 183 -14.18 -2.59 18.15
CA GLY A 183 -14.41 -3.13 19.50
C GLY A 183 -13.25 -4.04 19.93
N PRO A 184 -13.33 -4.69 21.11
CA PRO A 184 -12.24 -5.54 21.63
C PRO A 184 -11.73 -6.61 20.63
N ALA A 185 -12.53 -6.96 19.62
CA ALA A 185 -12.08 -7.54 18.36
C ALA A 185 -13.08 -7.17 17.24
N LEU A 186 -12.63 -7.19 15.97
CA LEU A 186 -13.56 -7.34 14.85
C LEU A 186 -14.26 -8.69 14.99
N PRO A 187 -15.58 -8.78 14.76
CA PRO A 187 -16.25 -10.06 14.74
C PRO A 187 -15.58 -10.96 13.71
N SER A 188 -15.20 -12.16 14.12
CA SER A 188 -14.65 -13.20 13.27
C SER A 188 -15.70 -14.27 13.02
N CYS A 189 -15.55 -14.93 11.88
CA CYS A 189 -16.11 -16.24 11.62
C CYS A 189 -14.95 -17.25 11.62
#